data_AF-A0A1G8MLG4-F1
#
_entry.id   AF-A0A1G8MLG4-F1
#
_cell.length_a   1.000
_cell.length_b   1.000
_cell.length_c   1.000
_cell.angle_alpha   90.00
_cell.angle_beta   90.00
_cell.angle_gamma   90.00
#
_symmetry.space_group_name_H-M   'P 1'
#
loop_
_entity.id
_entity.type
_entity.pdbx_description
1 polymer ?
#
loop_
_entity_poly.entity_id
_entity_poly.type
_entity_poly.pdbx_seq_one_letter_code
_entity_poly.pdbx_strand_id
1 'polypeptide(L)'
;MPRRYPEEFRRKVLDLVAAGRPVAQIAADLGISDQTIYVWRKQELIDTGQIPGATSAEQSELIAAKRRIRELEHEVAILKRARELLKGQGHGPKGVTRP
;
A
#
# COMPACT_ATOMS: atom_id res chain seq x y z
N MET A 1 -9.82 2.08 -11.92
CA MET A 1 -8.86 2.60 -10.91
C MET A 1 -8.84 4.10 -11.03
N PRO A 2 -8.85 4.88 -9.92
CA PRO A 2 -8.69 6.33 -10.03
C PRO A 2 -7.36 6.62 -10.74
N ARG A 3 -7.40 7.50 -11.76
CA ARG A 3 -6.19 7.93 -12.47
C ARG A 3 -5.25 8.59 -11.46
N ARG A 4 -4.17 7.90 -11.10
CA ARG A 4 -3.07 8.51 -10.34
C ARG A 4 -2.24 9.32 -11.32
N TYR A 5 -1.96 10.56 -10.94
CA TYR A 5 -0.95 11.35 -11.64
C TYR A 5 0.41 10.64 -11.55
N PRO A 6 1.19 10.58 -12.63
CA PRO A 6 2.56 10.07 -12.59
C PRO A 6 3.41 10.84 -11.57
N GLU A 7 4.36 10.15 -10.94
CA GLU A 7 5.24 10.77 -9.94
C GLU A 7 6.07 11.91 -10.55
N GLU A 8 6.58 11.74 -11.77
CA GLU A 8 7.30 12.78 -12.51
C GLU A 8 6.46 14.03 -12.73
N PHE A 9 5.16 13.87 -13.00
CA PHE A 9 4.25 14.99 -13.18
C PHE A 9 4.07 15.75 -11.87
N ARG A 10 3.80 15.03 -10.78
CA ARG A 10 3.71 15.62 -9.43
C ARG A 10 4.99 16.38 -9.08
N ARG A 11 6.16 15.82 -9.36
CA ARG A 11 7.46 16.46 -9.06
C ARG A 11 7.63 17.77 -9.81
N LYS A 12 7.38 17.79 -11.11
CA LYS A 12 7.43 19.02 -11.94
C LYS A 12 6.47 20.09 -11.43
N VAL A 13 5.27 19.70 -10.98
CA VAL A 13 4.31 20.63 -10.38
C VAL A 13 4.86 21.24 -9.09
N LEU A 14 5.46 20.44 -8.22
CA LEU A 14 6.07 20.92 -6.98
C LEU A 14 7.30 21.81 -7.24
N ASP A 15 8.11 21.49 -8.26
CA ASP A 15 9.23 22.33 -8.68
C ASP A 15 8.76 23.74 -9.09
N LEU A 16 7.63 23.85 -9.81
CA LEU A 16 7.02 25.13 -10.17
C LEU A 16 6.53 25.91 -8.94
N VAL A 17 5.95 25.21 -7.95
CA VAL A 17 5.54 25.81 -6.67
C VAL A 17 6.78 26.30 -5.90
N ALA A 18 7.85 25.52 -5.86
CA ALA A 18 9.10 25.87 -5.21
C ALA A 18 9.79 27.07 -5.89
N ALA A 19 9.64 27.21 -7.21
CA ALA A 19 10.05 28.38 -7.98
C ALA A 19 9.20 29.64 -7.72
N GLY A 20 8.21 29.57 -6.82
CA GLY A 20 7.40 30.70 -6.39
C GLY A 20 6.17 30.98 -7.25
N ARG A 21 5.83 30.12 -8.20
CA ARG A 21 4.60 30.30 -8.99
C ARG A 21 3.35 30.06 -8.13
N PRO A 22 2.30 30.90 -8.27
CA PRO A 22 1.05 30.71 -7.53
C PRO A 22 0.37 29.36 -7.87
N VAL A 23 -0.09 28.65 -6.84
CA VAL A 23 -0.77 27.35 -6.99
C VAL A 23 -1.98 27.45 -7.92
N ALA A 24 -2.80 28.50 -7.76
CA ALA A 24 -3.98 28.73 -8.61
C ALA A 24 -3.64 28.88 -10.10
N GLN A 25 -2.50 29.50 -10.42
CA GLN A 25 -2.05 29.63 -11.80
C GLN A 25 -1.58 28.29 -12.35
N ILE A 26 -0.78 27.54 -11.59
CA ILE A 26 -0.30 26.21 -12.01
C ILE A 26 -1.49 25.25 -12.22
N ALA A 27 -2.48 25.30 -11.33
CA ALA A 27 -3.68 24.49 -11.40
C ALA A 27 -4.51 24.79 -12.65
N ALA A 28 -4.72 26.08 -12.95
CA ALA A 28 -5.41 26.53 -14.16
C ALA A 28 -4.66 26.10 -15.44
N ASP A 29 -3.35 26.30 -15.49
CA ASP A 29 -2.52 25.96 -16.67
C ASP A 29 -2.52 24.46 -16.97
N LEU A 30 -2.54 23.62 -15.92
CA LEU A 30 -2.46 22.16 -16.04
C LEU A 30 -3.82 21.46 -16.01
N GLY A 31 -4.91 22.20 -15.79
CA GLY A 31 -6.26 21.66 -15.69
C GLY A 31 -6.46 20.71 -14.50
N ILE A 32 -5.78 20.97 -13.37
CA ILE A 32 -5.90 20.18 -12.14
C ILE A 32 -6.47 21.04 -11.01
N SER A 33 -6.92 20.41 -9.92
CA SER A 33 -7.42 21.16 -8.76
C SER A 33 -6.27 21.68 -7.89
N ASP A 34 -6.35 22.94 -7.46
CA ASP A 34 -5.47 23.55 -6.45
C ASP A 34 -5.30 22.65 -5.22
N GLN A 35 -6.39 22.04 -4.76
CA GLN A 35 -6.40 21.16 -3.59
C GLN A 35 -5.47 19.95 -3.78
N THR A 36 -5.36 19.44 -5.01
CA THR A 36 -4.44 18.33 -5.32
C THR A 36 -2.99 18.77 -5.15
N ILE A 37 -2.66 19.98 -5.60
CA ILE A 37 -1.32 20.56 -5.47
C ILE A 37 -0.99 20.81 -3.99
N TYR A 38 -1.93 21.34 -3.21
CA TYR A 38 -1.73 21.55 -1.76
C TYR A 38 -1.49 20.24 -1.00
N VAL A 39 -2.21 19.17 -1.34
CA VAL A 39 -1.98 17.84 -0.75
C VAL A 39 -0.58 17.34 -1.08
N TRP A 40 -0.14 17.48 -2.33
CA TRP A 40 1.20 17.08 -2.75
C TRP A 40 2.30 17.84 -2.03
N ARG A 41 2.14 19.16 -1.89
CA ARG A 41 3.07 20.03 -1.18
C ARG A 41 3.14 19.67 0.30
N LYS A 42 1.98 19.44 0.94
CA LYS A 42 1.93 19.00 2.33
C LYS A 42 2.71 17.70 2.52
N GLN A 43 2.51 16.71 1.66
CA GLN A 43 3.22 15.44 1.76
C GLN A 43 4.72 15.60 1.49
N GLU A 44 5.15 16.48 0.58
CA GLU A 44 6.58 16.81 0.39
C GLU A 44 7.21 17.43 1.65
N LEU A 45 6.48 18.32 2.34
CA LEU A 45 6.94 18.87 3.61
C LEU A 45 7.06 17.81 4.71
N ILE A 46 6.17 16.80 4.71
CA ILE A 46 6.27 15.64 5.61
C ILE A 46 7.49 14.79 5.24
N ASP A 47 7.64 14.47 3.95
CA ASP A 47 8.70 13.61 3.44
C ASP A 47 10.10 14.22 3.64
N THR A 48 10.20 15.55 3.64
CA THR A 48 11.44 16.30 3.95
C THR A 48 11.63 16.59 5.44
N GLY A 49 10.72 16.16 6.30
CA GLY A 49 10.80 16.34 7.76
C GLY A 49 10.53 17.77 8.24
N GLN A 50 10.01 18.65 7.39
CA GLN A 50 9.68 20.03 7.76
C GLN A 50 8.41 20.11 8.62
N ILE A 51 7.49 19.17 8.46
CA ILE A 51 6.29 19.05 9.30
C ILE A 51 6.09 17.61 9.77
N PRO A 52 5.48 17.41 10.95
CA PRO A 52 5.19 16.07 11.45
C PRO A 52 4.13 15.36 10.60
N GLY A 53 4.34 14.06 10.36
CA GLY A 53 3.39 13.20 9.65
C GLY A 53 4.04 11.89 9.20
N ALA A 54 3.23 10.97 8.68
CA ALA A 54 3.74 9.74 8.07
C ALA A 54 4.22 10.02 6.65
N THR A 55 5.49 9.72 6.41
CA THR A 55 6.14 9.86 5.11
C THR A 55 5.54 8.91 4.07
N SER A 56 5.70 9.24 2.80
CA SER A 56 5.29 8.40 1.68
C SER A 56 5.94 7.00 1.76
N ALA A 57 7.18 6.92 2.25
CA ALA A 57 7.91 5.67 2.45
C ALA A 57 7.26 4.81 3.54
N GLU A 58 7.02 5.37 4.73
CA GLU A 58 6.36 4.66 5.84
C GLU A 58 4.96 4.17 5.44
N GLN A 59 4.21 4.99 4.69
CA GLN A 59 2.91 4.58 4.17
C GLN A 59 3.02 3.40 3.20
N SER A 60 4.04 3.39 2.33
CA SER A 60 4.28 2.30 1.38
C SER A 60 4.64 0.99 2.08
N GLU A 61 5.50 1.06 3.10
CA GLU A 61 5.89 -0.09 3.93
C GLU A 61 4.69 -0.63 4.70
N LEU A 62 3.86 0.24 5.26
CA LEU A 62 2.64 -0.16 5.97
C LEU A 62 1.67 -0.90 5.03
N ILE A 63 1.53 -0.46 3.78
CA ILE A 63 0.69 -1.13 2.78
C ILE A 63 1.27 -2.51 2.44
N ALA A 64 2.59 -2.60 2.21
CA ALA A 64 3.27 -3.86 1.92
C ALA A 64 3.14 -4.85 3.08
N ALA A 65 3.35 -4.40 4.32
CA ALA A 65 3.20 -5.20 5.52
C ALA A 65 1.75 -5.71 5.68
N LYS A 66 0.75 -4.83 5.51
CA LYS A 66 -0.67 -5.23 5.56
C LYS A 66 -1.04 -6.25 4.48
N ARG A 67 -0.41 -6.17 3.30
CA ARG A 67 -0.59 -7.17 2.25
C ARG A 67 0.02 -8.51 2.67
N ARG A 68 1.25 -8.50 3.17
CA ARG A 68 1.94 -9.72 3.61
C ARG A 68 1.20 -10.40 4.76
N ILE A 69 0.67 -9.63 5.71
CA ILE A 69 -0.15 -10.16 6.82
C ILE A 69 -1.37 -10.91 6.26
N ARG A 70 -2.11 -10.32 5.32
CA ARG A 70 -3.28 -10.98 4.70
C ARG A 70 -2.90 -12.27 3.97
N GLU A 71 -1.78 -12.28 3.26
CA GLU A 71 -1.27 -13.48 2.59
C GLU A 71 -0.94 -14.58 3.61
N LEU A 72 -0.24 -14.24 4.69
CA LEU A 72 0.08 -15.18 5.77
C LEU A 72 -1.16 -15.69 6.51
N GLU A 73 -2.13 -14.82 6.80
CA GLU A 73 -3.40 -15.21 7.41
C GLU A 73 -4.16 -16.21 6.53
N HIS A 74 -4.11 -16.03 5.21
CA HIS A 74 -4.69 -16.96 4.25
C HIS A 74 -3.96 -18.31 4.23
N GLU A 75 -2.63 -18.31 4.18
CA GLU A 75 -1.82 -19.54 4.27
C GLU A 75 -2.11 -20.31 5.56
N VAL A 76 -2.16 -19.61 6.70
CA VAL A 76 -2.51 -20.20 8.00
C VAL A 76 -3.92 -20.79 8.00
N ALA A 77 -4.89 -20.12 7.38
CA ALA A 77 -6.26 -20.62 7.29
C ALA A 77 -6.32 -21.93 6.46
N ILE A 78 -5.61 -21.99 5.34
CA ILE A 78 -5.49 -23.21 4.51
C ILE A 78 -4.87 -24.34 5.32
N LEU A 79 -3.75 -24.10 5.99
CA LEU A 79 -3.05 -25.12 6.79
C LEU A 79 -3.92 -25.63 7.93
N LYS A 80 -4.64 -24.74 8.63
CA LYS A 80 -5.61 -25.14 9.66
C LYS A 80 -6.70 -26.02 9.07
N ARG A 81 -7.26 -25.66 7.92
CA ARG A 81 -8.29 -26.47 7.24
C ARG A 81 -7.76 -27.85 6.85
N ALA A 82 -6.56 -27.92 6.26
CA ALA A 82 -5.93 -29.17 5.89
C ALA A 82 -5.68 -30.08 7.10
N ARG A 83 -5.19 -29.51 8.21
CA ARG A 83 -5.00 -30.24 9.47
C ARG A 83 -6.31 -30.84 9.99
N GLU A 84 -7.41 -30.10 9.95
CA GLU A 84 -8.71 -30.61 10.40
C GLU A 84 -9.23 -31.72 9.48
N LEU A 85 -9.02 -31.61 8.16
CA LEU A 85 -9.37 -32.69 7.22
C LEU A 85 -8.56 -33.97 7.49
N LEU A 86 -7.26 -33.85 7.77
CA LEU A 86 -6.40 -34.98 8.15
C LEU A 86 -6.82 -35.63 9.46
N LYS A 87 -7.22 -34.84 10.46
CA LYS A 87 -7.78 -35.37 11.73
C LYS A 87 -9.10 -36.11 11.52
N GLY A 88 -9.93 -35.65 10.56
CA GLY A 88 -11.18 -36.32 10.19
C GLY A 88 -10.98 -37.60 9.37
N GLN A 89 -9.85 -37.75 8.67
CA GLN A 89 -9.44 -39.00 8.03
C GLN A 89 -8.76 -39.90 9.07
N GLY A 90 -9.57 -40.63 9.85
CA GLY A 90 -9.07 -41.71 10.69
C GLY A 90 -8.30 -42.73 9.86
N HIS A 91 -6.97 -42.68 9.89
CA HIS A 91 -6.13 -43.78 9.45
C HIS A 91 -6.29 -44.91 10.48
N GLY A 92 -7.32 -45.73 10.31
CA GLY A 92 -7.40 -47.02 10.99
C GLY A 92 -6.13 -47.80 10.63
N PRO A 93 -5.44 -48.42 11.62
CA PRO A 93 -4.22 -49.16 11.33
C PRO A 93 -4.53 -50.21 10.26
N LYS A 94 -3.79 -50.22 9.15
CA LYS A 94 -3.89 -51.29 8.16
C LYS A 94 -3.56 -52.59 8.90
N GLY A 95 -4.59 -53.38 9.18
CA GLY A 95 -4.48 -54.67 9.85
C GLY A 95 -3.52 -55.55 9.06
N VAL A 96 -2.33 -55.75 9.60
CA VAL A 96 -1.42 -56.80 9.14
C VAL A 96 -2.02 -58.11 9.63
N THR A 97 -2.74 -58.81 8.76
CA THR A 97 -3.05 -60.22 8.95
C THR A 97 -1.80 -61.00 8.54
N ARG A 98 -1.16 -61.68 9.49
CA ARG A 98 -0.08 -62.64 9.21
C ARG A 98 -0.53 -64.03 9.71
N PRO A 99 -0.34 -65.10 8.90
CA PRO A 99 -0.88 -66.44 9.16
C PRO A 99 -0.26 -67.13 10.38
#